data_AF-A0A497IYP5-F1
#
_entry.id   AF-A0A497IYP5-F1
#
_cell.length_a   1.000
_cell.length_b   1.000
_cell.length_c   1.000
_cell.angle_alpha   90.00
_cell.angle_beta   90.00
_cell.angle_gamma   90.00
#
_symmetry.space_group_name_H-M   'P 1'
#
loop_
_entity.id
_entity.type
_entity.pdbx_description
1 polymer ?
#
loop_
_entity_poly.entity_id
_entity_poly.type
_entity_poly.pdbx_seq_one_letter_code
_entity_poly.pdbx_strand_id
1 'polypeptide(L)'
;SSFIYDNYWAKLVGKESTGNAGRGGGGLNLPPYGTVPSIKPRNIVIQPGDASEEELISEVGDGYYVRDVQGAHQSNPETGEFSVALAPAFRIKDGRITHAVKGVMLAGNAYEMLKKIILMGKEARQVGNFVAPKVVVEGMTIIAK
;
A
#
# COMPACT_ATOMS: atom_id res chain seq x y z
N SER A 1 -14.66 -10.26 -9.37
CA SER A 1 -13.38 -10.25 -8.63
C SER A 1 -12.94 -11.69 -8.44
N SER A 2 -11.64 -11.99 -8.55
CA SER A 2 -11.10 -13.33 -8.28
C SER A 2 -10.23 -13.30 -7.03
N PHE A 3 -10.49 -14.17 -6.07
CA PHE A 3 -9.60 -14.39 -4.92
C PHE A 3 -8.43 -15.29 -5.32
N ILE A 4 -7.37 -15.25 -4.51
CA ILE A 4 -6.26 -16.21 -4.58
C ILE A 4 -6.52 -17.37 -3.62
N TYR A 5 -6.11 -18.57 -4.02
CA TYR A 5 -6.36 -19.79 -3.26
C TYR A 5 -5.10 -20.66 -3.14
N ASP A 6 -4.98 -21.32 -1.99
CA ASP A 6 -4.19 -22.53 -1.87
C ASP A 6 -5.03 -23.74 -2.29
N ASN A 7 -4.43 -24.94 -2.24
CA ASN A 7 -5.13 -26.16 -2.63
C ASN A 7 -6.27 -26.56 -1.66
N TYR A 8 -6.16 -26.25 -0.37
CA TYR A 8 -7.15 -26.66 0.62
C TYR A 8 -8.44 -25.83 0.47
N TRP A 9 -8.30 -24.51 0.50
CA TRP A 9 -9.44 -23.59 0.40
C TRP A 9 -10.08 -23.63 -0.99
N ALA A 10 -9.29 -23.77 -2.05
CA ALA A 10 -9.82 -23.96 -3.40
C ALA A 10 -10.81 -25.13 -3.45
N LYS A 11 -10.41 -26.30 -2.96
CA LYS A 11 -11.27 -27.49 -2.92
C LYS A 11 -12.53 -27.27 -2.08
N LEU A 12 -12.40 -26.62 -0.93
CA LEU A 12 -13.52 -26.37 -0.04
C LEU A 12 -14.61 -25.51 -0.69
N VAL A 13 -14.23 -24.54 -1.54
CA VAL A 13 -15.17 -23.64 -2.23
C VAL A 13 -15.46 -24.03 -3.68
N GLY A 14 -15.08 -25.26 -4.10
CA GLY A 14 -15.32 -25.74 -5.46
C GLY A 14 -14.57 -24.97 -6.55
N LYS A 15 -13.36 -24.48 -6.23
CA LYS A 15 -12.45 -23.76 -7.14
C LYS A 15 -11.15 -24.55 -7.34
N GLU A 16 -10.31 -24.06 -8.23
CA GLU A 16 -8.95 -24.56 -8.43
C GLU A 16 -7.92 -23.72 -7.68
N SER A 17 -6.79 -24.35 -7.33
CA SER A 17 -5.66 -23.65 -6.71
C SER A 17 -5.08 -22.61 -7.67
N THR A 18 -4.79 -21.41 -7.17
CA THR A 18 -4.12 -20.36 -7.96
C THR A 18 -2.60 -20.39 -7.78
N GLY A 19 -2.05 -21.39 -7.06
CA GLY A 19 -0.62 -21.49 -6.80
C GLY A 19 -0.12 -20.52 -5.71
N ASN A 20 -1.01 -20.00 -4.87
CA ASN A 20 -0.74 -19.00 -3.83
C ASN A 20 -0.52 -19.58 -2.43
N ALA A 21 -0.05 -20.82 -2.32
CA ALA A 21 0.35 -21.39 -1.03
C ALA A 21 1.77 -20.92 -0.65
N GLY A 22 1.92 -20.32 0.55
CA GLY A 22 3.20 -19.90 1.12
C GLY A 22 3.44 -20.49 2.51
N ARG A 23 4.72 -20.68 2.88
CA ARG A 23 5.17 -21.13 4.20
C ARG A 23 6.12 -20.10 4.83
N GLY A 24 6.23 -20.09 6.15
CA GLY A 24 7.02 -19.10 6.89
C GLY A 24 6.34 -17.73 6.95
N GLY A 25 6.85 -16.81 7.78
CA GLY A 25 6.26 -15.50 8.01
C GLY A 25 5.04 -15.57 8.93
N GLY A 26 5.32 -15.42 10.23
CA GLY A 26 4.41 -15.39 11.37
C GLY A 26 5.24 -15.18 12.65
N GLY A 27 4.68 -14.59 13.69
CA GLY A 27 5.41 -14.14 14.90
C GLY A 27 6.06 -15.24 15.76
N LEU A 28 6.07 -16.50 15.30
CA LEU A 28 6.53 -17.67 16.05
C LEU A 28 7.98 -18.09 15.72
N ASN A 29 8.69 -17.39 14.82
CA ASN A 29 10.08 -17.70 14.43
C ASN A 29 10.36 -19.18 14.08
N LEU A 30 9.37 -19.89 13.54
CA LEU A 30 9.52 -21.28 13.11
C LEU A 30 10.15 -21.36 11.71
N PRO A 31 10.96 -22.40 11.43
CA PRO A 31 11.44 -22.65 10.09
C PRO A 31 10.26 -22.97 9.16
N PRO A 32 10.33 -22.61 7.86
CA PRO A 32 9.18 -22.74 6.94
C PRO A 32 8.55 -24.13 6.89
N TYR A 33 9.36 -25.20 6.98
CA TYR A 33 8.87 -26.58 6.96
C TYR A 33 8.01 -26.95 8.18
N GLY A 34 8.19 -26.26 9.32
CA GLY A 34 7.41 -26.45 10.53
C GLY A 34 6.10 -25.65 10.57
N THR A 35 5.78 -24.90 9.52
CA THR A 35 4.56 -24.07 9.44
C THR A 35 3.54 -24.65 8.48
N VAL A 36 2.26 -24.52 8.82
CA VAL A 36 1.15 -24.85 7.91
C VAL A 36 1.14 -23.84 6.75
N PRO A 37 0.99 -24.29 5.49
CA PRO A 37 0.81 -23.38 4.37
C PRO A 37 -0.38 -22.44 4.60
N SER A 38 -0.26 -21.20 4.15
CA SER A 38 -1.35 -20.23 4.13
C SER A 38 -1.41 -19.53 2.78
N ILE A 39 -2.58 -18.98 2.45
CA ILE A 39 -2.81 -18.22 1.23
C ILE A 39 -1.97 -16.94 1.30
N LYS A 40 -1.02 -16.77 0.37
CA LYS A 40 -0.14 -15.61 0.28
C LYS A 40 0.07 -15.16 -1.17
N PRO A 41 0.04 -13.84 -1.44
CA PRO A 41 0.49 -13.33 -2.73
C PRO A 41 2.01 -13.53 -2.86
N ARG A 42 2.48 -13.86 -4.07
CA ARG A 42 3.92 -13.95 -4.37
C ARG A 42 4.51 -12.58 -4.65
N ASN A 43 3.97 -11.92 -5.67
CA ASN A 43 4.23 -10.52 -5.98
C ASN A 43 2.89 -9.86 -6.30
N ILE A 44 2.66 -8.66 -5.78
CA ILE A 44 1.54 -7.81 -6.17
C ILE A 44 2.12 -6.71 -7.05
N VAL A 45 1.70 -6.69 -8.31
CA VAL A 45 2.17 -5.73 -9.30
C VAL A 45 1.01 -4.83 -9.68
N ILE A 46 1.17 -3.53 -9.42
CA ILE A 46 0.28 -2.48 -9.89
C ILE A 46 0.87 -1.93 -11.18
N GLN A 47 0.10 -1.98 -12.26
CA GLN A 47 0.54 -1.45 -13.54
C GLN A 47 0.82 0.06 -13.41
N PRO A 48 1.97 0.56 -13.89
CA PRO A 48 2.25 1.99 -13.94
C PRO A 48 1.24 2.76 -14.80
N GLY A 49 1.07 4.05 -14.48
CA GLY A 49 0.45 5.00 -15.39
C GLY A 49 1.50 5.62 -16.33
N ASP A 50 1.26 6.86 -16.75
CA ASP A 50 2.13 7.55 -17.71
C ASP A 50 2.79 8.82 -17.17
N ALA A 51 2.39 9.27 -15.97
CA ALA A 51 2.87 10.54 -15.41
C ALA A 51 4.33 10.45 -14.92
N SER A 52 5.11 11.49 -15.21
CA SER A 52 6.39 11.76 -14.57
C SER A 52 6.23 12.16 -13.10
N GLU A 53 7.32 12.11 -12.33
CA GLU A 53 7.29 12.55 -10.95
C GLU A 53 6.99 14.05 -10.82
N GLU A 54 7.47 14.86 -11.77
CA GLU A 54 7.21 16.28 -11.84
C GLU A 54 5.71 16.55 -12.05
N GLU A 55 5.06 15.82 -12.96
CA GLU A 55 3.61 15.92 -13.19
C GLU A 55 2.83 15.54 -11.92
N LEU A 56 3.18 14.42 -11.27
CA LEU A 56 2.54 14.00 -10.01
C LEU A 56 2.64 15.06 -8.91
N ILE A 57 3.81 15.70 -8.75
CA ILE A 57 4.02 16.74 -7.73
C ILE A 57 3.26 18.02 -8.12
N SER A 58 3.26 18.37 -9.41
CA SER A 58 2.60 19.59 -9.90
C SER A 58 1.08 19.56 -9.76
N GLU A 59 0.48 18.37 -9.83
CA GLU A 59 -0.96 18.14 -9.62
C GLU A 59 -1.39 18.48 -8.18
N VAL A 60 -0.47 18.44 -7.22
CA VAL A 60 -0.78 18.66 -5.80
C VAL A 60 -0.66 20.15 -5.47
N GLY A 61 -1.81 20.83 -5.39
CA GLY A 61 -1.88 22.23 -4.99
C GLY A 61 -1.51 22.47 -3.52
N ASP A 62 -2.07 21.69 -2.59
CA ASP A 62 -1.73 21.76 -1.17
C ASP A 62 -1.80 20.37 -0.52
N GLY A 63 -0.66 19.83 -0.09
CA GLY A 63 -0.60 18.42 0.29
C GLY A 63 0.75 17.98 0.83
N TYR A 64 1.02 16.68 0.73
CA TYR A 64 2.25 16.08 1.25
C TYR A 64 2.82 15.08 0.25
N TYR A 65 4.13 15.16 0.02
CA TYR A 65 4.90 14.13 -0.64
C TYR A 65 5.36 13.11 0.41
N VAL A 66 4.82 11.90 0.37
CA VAL A 66 5.06 10.85 1.37
C VAL A 66 6.05 9.83 0.80
N ARG A 67 7.16 9.60 1.51
CA ARG A 67 8.18 8.63 1.10
C ARG A 67 8.09 7.29 1.81
N ASP A 68 7.62 7.32 3.05
CA ASP A 68 7.40 6.13 3.87
C ASP A 68 6.40 6.45 5.01
N VAL A 69 5.86 5.40 5.60
CA VAL A 69 4.90 5.47 6.71
C VAL A 69 5.30 4.54 7.85
N GLN A 70 5.02 4.95 9.08
CA GLN A 70 5.22 4.15 10.27
C GLN A 70 3.88 3.78 10.91
N GLY A 71 3.80 2.57 11.47
CA GLY A 71 2.59 2.07 12.13
C GLY A 71 1.59 1.36 11.22
N ALA A 72 1.91 1.12 9.94
CA ALA A 72 1.02 0.42 9.01
C ALA A 72 0.55 -0.96 9.50
N HIS A 73 1.35 -1.64 10.32
CA HIS A 73 1.01 -2.92 10.96
C HIS A 73 -0.12 -2.85 11.98
N GLN A 74 -0.57 -1.65 12.36
CA GLN A 74 -1.68 -1.41 13.30
C GLN A 74 -3.01 -1.15 12.58
N SER A 75 -3.03 -1.23 11.24
CA SER A 75 -4.25 -1.09 10.45
C SER A 75 -5.18 -2.30 10.64
N ASN A 76 -6.48 -2.07 10.44
CA ASN A 76 -7.50 -3.10 10.48
C ASN A 76 -7.84 -3.53 9.05
N PRO A 77 -7.42 -4.73 8.58
CA PRO A 77 -7.71 -5.20 7.23
C PRO A 77 -9.17 -5.64 7.02
N GLU A 78 -9.95 -5.87 8.09
CA GLU A 78 -11.38 -6.24 7.97
C GLU A 78 -12.23 -5.00 7.65
N THR A 79 -11.96 -3.88 8.32
CA THR A 79 -12.69 -2.62 8.10
C THR A 79 -12.01 -1.74 7.05
N GLY A 80 -10.70 -1.92 6.84
CA GLY A 80 -9.84 -1.08 6.00
C GLY A 80 -9.31 0.17 6.71
N GLU A 81 -9.62 0.36 8.00
CA GLU A 81 -9.20 1.55 8.75
C GLU A 81 -7.70 1.55 9.05
N PHE A 82 -7.08 2.72 8.91
CA PHE A 82 -5.68 2.92 9.24
C PHE A 82 -5.41 4.31 9.84
N SER A 83 -4.35 4.40 10.62
CA SER A 83 -3.77 5.65 11.12
C SER A 83 -2.26 5.47 11.20
N VAL A 84 -1.52 6.20 10.37
CA VAL A 84 -0.07 6.01 10.19
C VAL A 84 0.67 7.33 10.27
N ALA A 85 1.89 7.30 10.81
CA ALA A 85 2.76 8.47 10.82
C ALA A 85 3.47 8.60 9.46
N LEU A 86 3.50 9.81 8.91
CA LEU A 86 4.21 10.12 7.68
C LEU A 86 5.68 10.41 8.00
N ALA A 87 6.59 9.50 7.63
CA ALA A 87 7.99 9.61 8.01
C ALA A 87 8.91 8.76 7.11
N PRO A 88 9.69 9.37 6.18
CA PRO A 88 9.78 10.81 5.92
C PRO A 88 8.66 11.33 5.01
N ALA A 89 8.28 12.59 5.22
CA ALA A 89 7.33 13.31 4.36
C ALA A 89 7.71 14.78 4.20
N PHE A 90 7.22 15.41 3.15
CA PHE A 90 7.51 16.79 2.78
C PHE A 90 6.22 17.53 2.43
N ARG A 91 6.14 18.82 2.76
CA ARG A 91 5.01 19.65 2.38
C ARG A 91 5.06 19.98 0.89
N ILE A 92 3.96 19.78 0.18
CA ILE A 92 3.76 20.33 -1.17
C ILE A 92 2.86 21.56 -1.06
N LYS A 93 3.27 22.65 -1.71
CA LYS A 93 2.46 23.85 -1.90
C LYS A 93 2.66 24.40 -3.30
N ASP A 94 1.57 24.75 -3.98
CA ASP A 94 1.54 25.27 -5.34
C ASP A 94 2.32 24.39 -6.33
N GLY A 95 2.13 23.07 -6.23
CA GLY A 95 2.78 22.08 -7.11
C GLY A 95 4.29 21.92 -6.86
N ARG A 96 4.80 22.32 -5.68
CA ARG A 96 6.24 22.24 -5.35
C ARG A 96 6.48 21.68 -3.96
N ILE A 97 7.46 20.78 -3.85
CA ILE A 97 7.97 20.33 -2.56
C ILE A 97 8.72 21.50 -1.90
N THR A 98 8.40 21.80 -0.64
CA THR A 98 8.94 22.95 0.07
C THR A 98 9.92 22.57 1.18
N HIS A 99 9.46 21.85 2.21
CA HIS A 99 10.29 21.47 3.35
C HIS A 99 9.85 20.12 3.93
N ALA A 100 10.77 19.46 4.64
CA ALA A 100 10.48 18.24 5.37
C ALA A 100 9.56 18.53 6.56
N VAL A 101 8.60 17.64 6.81
CA VAL A 101 7.66 17.73 7.93
C VAL A 101 7.84 16.54 8.87
N LYS A 102 7.48 16.73 10.13
CA LYS A 102 7.49 15.70 11.18
C LYS A 102 6.20 15.78 11.97
N GLY A 103 5.83 14.68 12.64
CA GLY A 103 4.64 14.66 13.51
C GLY A 103 3.32 14.77 12.75
N VAL A 104 3.31 14.42 11.46
CA VAL A 104 2.11 14.40 10.62
C VAL A 104 1.58 12.98 10.54
N MET A 105 0.29 12.81 10.78
CA MET A 105 -0.42 11.54 10.68
C MET A 105 -1.38 11.57 9.50
N LEU A 106 -1.51 10.44 8.82
CA LEU A 106 -2.53 10.17 7.81
C LEU A 106 -3.47 9.10 8.36
N ALA A 107 -4.77 9.39 8.37
CA ALA A 107 -5.80 8.45 8.80
C ALA A 107 -6.91 8.34 7.77
N GLY A 108 -7.53 7.17 7.67
CA GLY A 108 -8.62 6.94 6.74
C GLY A 108 -8.95 5.47 6.55
N ASN A 109 -9.56 5.18 5.41
CA ASN A 109 -9.93 3.84 4.98
C ASN A 109 -9.18 3.49 3.69
N ALA A 110 -8.49 2.35 3.66
CA ALA A 110 -7.67 1.94 2.51
C ALA A 110 -8.51 1.69 1.25
N TYR A 111 -9.72 1.14 1.39
CA TYR A 111 -10.60 0.90 0.24
C TYR A 111 -11.09 2.22 -0.37
N GLU A 112 -11.41 3.20 0.46
CA GLU A 112 -11.78 4.54 -0.02
C GLU A 112 -10.58 5.30 -0.59
N MET A 113 -9.41 5.17 0.02
CA MET A 113 -8.16 5.74 -0.49
C MET A 113 -7.88 5.27 -1.93
N LEU A 114 -8.02 3.96 -2.20
CA LEU A 114 -7.81 3.40 -3.54
C LEU A 114 -8.77 3.98 -4.60
N LYS A 115 -10.01 4.32 -4.22
CA LYS A 115 -10.99 4.95 -5.11
C LYS A 115 -10.68 6.42 -5.42
N LYS A 116 -9.85 7.06 -4.61
CA LYS A 116 -9.46 8.48 -4.74
C LYS A 116 -8.09 8.67 -5.38
N ILE A 117 -7.53 7.62 -5.99
CA ILE A 117 -6.33 7.75 -6.83
C ILE A 117 -6.72 8.49 -8.11
N ILE A 118 -6.15 9.67 -8.33
CA ILE A 118 -6.45 10.52 -9.48
C ILE A 118 -5.34 10.51 -10.55
N LEU A 119 -4.11 10.16 -10.16
CA LEU A 119 -2.97 10.14 -11.06
C LEU A 119 -1.96 9.06 -10.65
N MET A 120 -1.35 8.40 -11.63
CA MET A 120 -0.39 7.32 -11.43
C MET A 120 0.89 7.56 -12.21
N GLY A 121 2.02 7.33 -11.55
CA GLY A 121 3.35 7.50 -12.14
C GLY A 121 3.73 6.39 -13.11
N LYS A 122 4.65 6.70 -14.02
CA LYS A 122 5.21 5.77 -15.01
C LYS A 122 6.30 4.85 -14.48
N GLU A 123 6.89 5.19 -13.33
CA GLU A 123 7.93 4.38 -12.69
C GLU A 123 7.37 3.56 -11.54
N ALA A 124 7.53 2.24 -11.60
CA ALA A 124 7.23 1.35 -10.50
C ALA A 124 8.44 1.17 -9.58
N ARG A 125 8.19 1.14 -8.27
CA ARG A 125 9.18 0.77 -7.26
C ARG A 125 8.80 -0.55 -6.61
N GLN A 126 9.79 -1.41 -6.40
CA GLN A 126 9.62 -2.63 -5.62
C GLN A 126 9.94 -2.39 -4.14
N VAL A 127 9.02 -2.79 -3.26
CA VAL A 127 9.19 -2.84 -1.80
C VAL A 127 8.72 -4.21 -1.32
N GLY A 128 9.67 -5.06 -0.94
CA GLY A 128 9.37 -6.47 -0.64
C GLY A 128 8.75 -7.18 -1.84
N ASN A 129 7.53 -7.69 -1.65
CA ASN A 129 6.73 -8.35 -2.69
C ASN A 129 5.71 -7.44 -3.38
N PHE A 130 5.70 -6.14 -3.10
CA PHE A 130 4.87 -5.17 -3.80
C PHE A 130 5.69 -4.40 -4.83
N VAL A 131 5.17 -4.29 -6.04
CA VAL A 131 5.71 -3.47 -7.13
C VAL A 131 4.63 -2.49 -7.53
N ALA A 132 4.82 -1.21 -7.24
CA ALA A 132 3.79 -0.19 -7.45
C ALA A 132 4.39 1.15 -7.85
N PRO A 133 3.68 1.94 -8.69
CA PRO A 133 4.06 3.31 -8.98
C PRO A 133 3.73 4.27 -7.83
N LYS A 134 4.25 5.48 -7.93
CA LYS A 134 3.74 6.61 -7.13
C LYS A 134 2.31 6.94 -7.57
N VAL A 135 1.48 7.38 -6.63
CA VAL A 135 0.10 7.77 -6.89
C VAL A 135 -0.22 9.10 -6.22
N VAL A 136 -1.08 9.90 -6.84
CA VAL A 136 -1.71 11.05 -6.21
C VAL A 136 -3.08 10.63 -5.70
N VAL A 137 -3.33 10.89 -4.42
CA VAL A 137 -4.61 10.57 -3.77
C VAL A 137 -5.22 11.84 -3.21
N GLU A 138 -6.45 12.13 -3.57
CA GLU A 138 -7.17 13.31 -3.12
C GLU A 138 -8.00 13.06 -1.85
N GLY A 139 -8.38 14.15 -1.15
CA GLY A 139 -9.38 14.10 -0.08
C GLY A 139 -8.99 13.21 1.11
N MET A 140 -7.70 13.25 1.49
CA MET A 140 -7.15 12.51 2.62
C MET A 140 -7.17 13.32 3.91
N THR A 141 -7.47 12.66 5.02
CA THR A 141 -7.48 13.28 6.35
C THR A 141 -6.07 13.30 6.92
N ILE A 142 -5.54 14.51 7.10
CA ILE A 142 -4.24 14.74 7.70
C ILE A 142 -4.41 15.34 9.09
N ILE A 143 -3.66 14.83 10.06
CA ILE A 143 -3.60 15.37 11.42
C ILE A 143 -2.16 15.84 11.63
N ALA A 144 -1.96 17.15 11.72
CA ALA A 144 -0.66 17.76 12.01
C ALA A 144 -0.69 18.39 13.41
N LYS A 145 0.42 18.29 14.13
CA LYS A 145 0.66 19.01 15.39
C LYS A 145 1.28 20.38 15.14
#